data_AF-A0A2M6VAF4-F1
#
_entry.id   AF-A0A2M6VAF4-F1
#
_cell.length_a   1.000
_cell.length_b   1.000
_cell.length_c   1.000
_cell.angle_alpha   90.00
_cell.angle_beta   90.00
_cell.angle_gamma   90.00
#
_symmetry.space_group_name_H-M   'P 1'
#
loop_
_entity.id
_entity.type
_entity.pdbx_description
1 polymer ?
#
loop_
_entity_poly.entity_id
_entity_poly.type
_entity_poly.pdbx_seq_one_letter_code
_entity_poly.pdbx_strand_id
1 'polypeptide(L)'
;MAARYAVTVDRPGAGLSRAKPQRLTWYFYRDAQRVALLKGSVDELWFRDAQQRISFERVFHDDERVVDYSTGELATLDVKVDWAALSHFVDPTELSQLKVVSRYGQGSQARVRLRGQLGRERVTVDWWPALQLPHLLVREAKGGTTVRFELKASAPTPPDSWPQPSVKSANYLHLDAADFGDMGYESVVRKSEALDLRLGWRALHKHD
;
A
#
# COMPACT_ATOMS: atom_id res chain seq x y z
N MET A 1 13.95 5.39 -3.66
CA MET A 1 13.13 6.44 -3.01
C MET A 1 12.43 5.84 -1.80
N ALA A 2 12.37 6.60 -0.71
CA ALA A 2 11.77 6.23 0.56
C ALA A 2 10.85 7.34 1.07
N ALA A 3 9.72 6.99 1.69
CA ALA A 3 8.78 7.93 2.26
C ALA A 3 8.18 7.40 3.57
N ARG A 4 8.06 8.28 4.57
CA ARG A 4 7.41 7.99 5.85
C ARG A 4 6.11 8.78 5.95
N TYR A 5 5.03 8.07 6.19
CA TYR A 5 3.68 8.61 6.32
C TYR A 5 3.17 8.47 7.74
N ALA A 6 2.57 9.54 8.25
CA ALA A 6 1.60 9.41 9.34
C ALA A 6 0.25 9.03 8.73
N VAL A 7 -0.33 7.94 9.21
CA VAL A 7 -1.61 7.41 8.73
C VAL A 7 -2.63 7.49 9.84
N THR A 8 -3.77 8.11 9.56
CA THR A 8 -4.91 8.15 10.47
C THR A 8 -6.07 7.42 9.84
N VAL A 9 -6.63 6.45 10.55
CA VAL A 9 -7.84 5.73 10.16
C VAL A 9 -8.95 6.10 11.14
N ASP A 10 -9.96 6.78 10.62
CA ASP A 10 -11.16 7.14 11.35
C ASP A 10 -12.31 6.27 10.84
N ARG A 11 -12.99 5.60 11.75
CA ARG A 11 -14.12 4.72 11.42
C ARG A 11 -15.37 5.25 12.09
N PRO A 12 -16.54 5.16 11.45
CA PRO A 12 -17.79 5.35 12.17
C PRO A 12 -17.80 4.37 13.35
N GLY A 13 -18.12 4.83 14.54
CA GLY A 13 -18.29 3.90 15.65
C GLY A 13 -19.65 3.22 15.60
N ALA A 14 -19.80 2.15 16.36
CA ALA A 14 -21.08 1.48 16.53
C ALA A 14 -21.95 2.32 17.49
N GLY A 15 -23.05 2.89 17.00
CA GLY A 15 -23.97 3.72 17.80
C GLY A 15 -23.55 5.20 17.93
N LEU A 16 -23.90 5.84 19.05
CA LEU A 16 -23.64 7.29 19.32
C LEU A 16 -22.17 7.63 19.64
N SER A 17 -21.29 6.63 19.72
CA SER A 17 -19.88 6.79 20.07
C SER A 17 -19.02 6.69 18.81
N ARG A 18 -18.26 7.73 18.46
CA ARG A 18 -17.25 7.66 17.39
C ARG A 18 -16.03 6.91 17.93
N ALA A 19 -15.58 5.87 17.22
CA ALA A 19 -14.36 5.17 17.58
C ALA A 19 -13.16 6.14 17.58
N LYS A 20 -12.23 5.99 18.54
CA LYS A 20 -11.02 6.82 18.55
C LYS A 20 -10.23 6.58 17.24
N PRO A 21 -9.78 7.64 16.54
CA PRO A 21 -8.98 7.48 15.34
C PRO A 21 -7.69 6.71 15.62
N GLN A 22 -7.44 5.67 14.83
CA GLN A 22 -6.21 4.90 14.89
C GLN A 22 -5.10 5.68 14.20
N ARG A 23 -3.95 5.83 14.87
CA ARG A 23 -2.76 6.50 14.31
C ARG A 23 -1.66 5.48 14.11
N LEU A 24 -1.10 5.46 12.90
CA LEU A 24 -0.09 4.53 12.45
C LEU A 24 1.05 5.30 11.77
N THR A 25 2.23 4.67 11.69
CA THR A 25 3.33 5.15 10.86
C THR A 25 3.60 4.12 9.80
N TRP A 26 3.49 4.49 8.53
CA TRP A 26 3.76 3.60 7.40
C TRP A 26 4.98 4.08 6.64
N TYR A 27 5.71 3.13 6.06
CA TYR A 27 6.88 3.40 5.24
C TYR A 27 6.67 2.85 3.85
N PHE A 28 6.89 3.69 2.84
CA PHE A 28 6.85 3.30 1.45
C PHE A 28 8.24 3.38 0.85
N TYR A 29 8.69 2.28 0.26
CA TYR A 29 9.96 2.18 -0.42
C TYR A 29 9.72 1.76 -1.87
N ARG A 30 10.47 2.37 -2.78
CA ARG A 30 10.54 1.93 -4.17
C ARG A 30 11.92 2.12 -4.76
N ASP A 31 12.34 1.16 -5.53
CA ASP A 31 13.47 1.22 -6.45
C ASP A 31 13.12 0.43 -7.73
N ALA A 32 14.11 0.15 -8.58
CA ALA A 32 13.88 -0.52 -9.86
C ALA A 32 13.39 -1.98 -9.69
N GLN A 33 13.74 -2.63 -8.59
CA GLN A 33 13.56 -4.07 -8.37
C GLN A 33 12.66 -4.37 -7.17
N ARG A 34 12.34 -3.38 -6.34
CA ARG A 34 11.55 -3.59 -5.13
C ARG A 34 10.59 -2.47 -4.86
N VAL A 35 9.38 -2.84 -4.45
CA VAL A 35 8.39 -1.94 -3.88
C VAL A 35 7.92 -2.51 -2.55
N ALA A 36 8.05 -1.74 -1.47
CA ALA A 36 7.62 -2.18 -0.15
C ALA A 36 6.68 -1.16 0.50
N LEU A 37 5.64 -1.65 1.18
CA LEU A 37 4.84 -0.88 2.12
C LEU A 37 4.89 -1.55 3.48
N LEU A 38 5.58 -0.92 4.44
CA LEU A 38 5.65 -1.40 5.80
C LEU A 38 4.57 -0.71 6.64
N LYS A 39 3.66 -1.49 7.24
CA LYS A 39 2.52 -0.97 8.02
C LYS A 39 2.68 -1.22 9.53
N GLY A 40 3.70 -2.01 9.91
CA GLY A 40 4.07 -2.30 11.29
C GLY A 40 3.59 -3.65 11.81
N SER A 41 2.35 -4.04 11.48
CA SER A 41 1.81 -5.38 11.77
C SER A 41 1.85 -6.31 10.56
N VAL A 42 1.56 -5.77 9.38
CA VAL A 42 1.59 -6.49 8.10
C VAL A 42 2.36 -5.66 7.09
N ASP A 43 3.41 -6.25 6.52
CA ASP A 43 4.20 -5.61 5.48
C ASP A 43 3.95 -6.28 4.13
N GLU A 44 4.03 -5.50 3.06
CA GLU A 44 3.83 -5.95 1.68
C GLU A 44 5.08 -5.62 0.87
N LEU A 45 5.76 -6.64 0.35
CA LEU A 45 6.99 -6.49 -0.41
C LEU A 45 6.82 -7.12 -1.78
N TRP A 46 7.10 -6.36 -2.82
CA TRP A 46 7.06 -6.81 -4.19
C TRP A 46 8.46 -6.74 -4.77
N PHE A 47 8.83 -7.77 -5.52
CA PHE A 47 10.15 -7.90 -6.13
C PHE A 47 10.01 -8.07 -7.63
N ARG A 48 10.98 -7.55 -8.36
CA ARG A 48 11.13 -7.73 -9.80
C ARG A 48 12.56 -8.12 -10.09
N ASP A 49 12.73 -9.31 -10.67
CA ASP A 49 14.05 -9.82 -11.02
C ASP A 49 14.56 -9.27 -12.37
N ALA A 50 15.76 -9.70 -12.77
CA ALA A 50 16.36 -9.30 -14.03
C ALA A 50 15.54 -9.74 -15.25
N GLN A 51 14.83 -10.87 -15.16
CA GLN A 51 13.93 -11.40 -16.18
C GLN A 51 12.55 -10.72 -16.16
N GLN A 52 12.38 -9.67 -15.36
CA GLN A 52 11.12 -8.94 -15.18
C GLN A 52 10.00 -9.77 -14.54
N ARG A 53 10.33 -10.93 -13.96
CA ARG A 53 9.38 -11.76 -13.21
C ARG A 53 9.11 -11.11 -11.87
N ILE A 54 7.87 -11.22 -11.42
CA ILE A 54 7.40 -10.55 -10.21
C ILE A 54 7.08 -11.60 -9.16
N SER A 55 7.56 -11.37 -7.94
CA SER A 55 7.15 -12.10 -6.75
C SER A 55 6.66 -11.14 -5.69
N PHE A 56 5.92 -11.67 -4.73
CA PHE A 56 5.31 -10.91 -3.65
C PHE A 56 5.48 -11.65 -2.33
N GLU A 57 5.84 -10.92 -1.28
CA GLU A 57 5.90 -11.41 0.09
C GLU A 57 4.92 -10.61 0.94
N ARG A 58 4.16 -11.31 1.77
CA ARG A 58 3.31 -10.71 2.80
C ARG A 58 3.82 -11.14 4.17
N VAL A 59 4.31 -10.19 4.95
CA VAL A 59 4.90 -10.44 6.27
C VAL A 59 3.86 -10.17 7.34
N PHE A 60 3.60 -11.15 8.21
CA PHE A 60 2.71 -11.04 9.36
C PHE A 60 3.55 -11.04 10.64
N HIS A 61 3.82 -9.84 11.18
CA HIS A 61 4.72 -9.70 12.33
C HIS A 61 4.15 -10.31 13.62
N ASP A 62 2.83 -10.27 13.80
CA ASP A 62 2.19 -10.80 15.01
C ASP A 62 2.22 -12.35 15.05
N ASP A 63 2.35 -12.99 13.89
CA ASP A 63 2.39 -14.44 13.74
C ASP A 63 3.80 -14.96 13.45
N GLU A 64 4.79 -14.07 13.27
CA GLU A 64 6.15 -14.39 12.83
C GLU A 64 6.16 -15.28 11.57
N ARG A 65 5.34 -14.89 10.59
CA ARG A 65 5.20 -15.59 9.30
C ARG A 65 5.47 -14.66 8.13
N VAL A 66 6.00 -15.24 7.05
CA VAL A 66 6.03 -14.66 5.72
C VAL A 66 5.28 -15.60 4.79
N VAL A 67 4.40 -15.04 3.98
CA VAL A 67 3.76 -15.77 2.88
C VAL A 67 4.41 -15.33 1.58
N ASP A 68 4.98 -16.28 0.88
CA ASP A 68 5.68 -16.06 -0.38
C ASP A 68 4.77 -16.43 -1.56
N TYR A 69 4.70 -15.54 -2.53
CA TYR A 69 3.97 -15.71 -3.78
C TYR A 69 4.95 -15.57 -4.94
N SER A 70 5.28 -16.68 -5.56
CA SER A 70 6.03 -16.77 -6.80
C SER A 70 5.25 -16.21 -7.98
N THR A 71 5.96 -15.95 -9.08
CA THR A 71 5.33 -15.52 -10.34
C THR A 71 4.28 -16.49 -10.85
N GLY A 72 4.49 -17.80 -10.66
CA GLY A 72 3.54 -18.85 -11.10
C GLY A 72 2.26 -18.86 -10.27
N GLU A 73 2.38 -18.64 -8.96
CA GLU A 73 1.22 -18.54 -8.06
C GLU A 73 0.41 -17.28 -8.34
N LEU A 74 1.08 -16.13 -8.51
CA LEU A 74 0.40 -14.89 -8.89
C LEU A 74 -0.38 -15.04 -10.20
N ALA A 75 0.17 -15.77 -11.18
CA ALA A 75 -0.54 -16.07 -12.43
C ALA A 75 -1.74 -17.01 -12.22
N THR A 76 -1.60 -18.04 -11.38
CA THR A 76 -2.70 -18.96 -11.03
C THR A 76 -3.85 -18.25 -10.32
N LEU A 77 -3.54 -17.23 -9.51
CA LEU A 77 -4.51 -16.37 -8.83
C LEU A 77 -5.10 -15.27 -9.74
N ASP A 78 -4.79 -15.27 -11.04
CA ASP A 78 -5.13 -14.21 -12.03
C ASP A 78 -4.73 -12.79 -11.58
N VAL A 79 -3.64 -12.69 -10.81
CA VAL A 79 -3.10 -11.41 -10.36
C VAL A 79 -2.23 -10.81 -11.46
N LYS A 80 -2.80 -9.86 -12.20
CA LYS A 80 -2.07 -9.09 -13.22
C LYS A 80 -1.35 -7.91 -12.56
N VAL A 81 -0.03 -7.98 -12.51
CA VAL A 81 0.80 -6.93 -11.89
C VAL A 81 1.31 -5.95 -12.94
N ASP A 82 0.83 -4.72 -12.89
CA ASP A 82 1.49 -3.58 -13.55
C ASP A 82 2.57 -3.01 -12.62
N TRP A 83 3.83 -3.34 -12.88
CA TRP A 83 4.95 -2.85 -12.07
C TRP A 83 5.07 -1.32 -12.07
N ALA A 84 4.73 -0.66 -13.18
CA ALA A 84 4.81 0.79 -13.26
C ALA A 84 3.75 1.43 -12.35
N ALA A 85 2.51 0.92 -12.37
CA ALA A 85 1.47 1.36 -11.45
C ALA A 85 1.84 1.06 -9.99
N LEU A 86 2.29 -0.16 -9.70
CA LEU A 86 2.70 -0.62 -8.37
C LEU A 86 3.81 0.24 -7.74
N SER A 87 4.74 0.71 -8.57
CA SER A 87 5.84 1.59 -8.16
C SER A 87 5.37 3.00 -7.75
N HIS A 88 4.11 3.35 -7.96
CA HIS A 88 3.55 4.61 -7.48
C HIS A 88 2.76 4.42 -6.18
N PHE A 89 2.81 5.41 -5.32
CA PHE A 89 2.01 5.38 -4.09
C PHE A 89 0.51 5.55 -4.38
N VAL A 90 0.18 6.35 -5.40
CA VAL A 90 -1.17 6.49 -5.97
C VAL A 90 -1.05 6.07 -7.43
N ASP A 91 -1.89 5.16 -7.88
CA ASP A 91 -1.90 4.69 -9.26
C ASP A 91 -2.05 5.90 -10.23
N PRO A 92 -1.17 6.06 -11.23
CA PRO A 92 -1.28 7.13 -12.21
C PRO A 92 -2.64 7.19 -12.93
N THR A 93 -3.27 6.04 -13.17
CA THR A 93 -4.60 5.95 -13.80
C THR A 93 -5.70 6.49 -12.89
N GLU A 94 -5.63 6.23 -11.58
CA GLU A 94 -6.49 6.86 -10.57
C GLU A 94 -6.27 8.36 -10.51
N LEU A 95 -4.99 8.78 -10.45
CA LEU A 95 -4.63 10.19 -10.35
C LEU A 95 -5.16 10.99 -11.55
N SER A 96 -5.14 10.40 -12.75
CA SER A 96 -5.64 11.02 -13.98
C SER A 96 -7.16 11.22 -14.02
N GLN A 97 -7.92 10.44 -13.25
CA GLN A 97 -9.37 10.59 -13.11
C GLN A 97 -9.76 11.72 -12.16
N LEU A 98 -8.83 12.23 -11.36
CA LEU A 98 -9.08 13.32 -10.42
C LEU A 98 -8.98 14.68 -11.11
N LYS A 99 -9.85 15.62 -10.71
CA LYS A 99 -9.83 16.98 -11.24
C LYS A 99 -8.86 17.84 -10.46
N VAL A 100 -8.08 18.65 -11.17
CA VAL A 100 -7.24 19.69 -10.56
C VAL A 100 -8.15 20.77 -9.95
N VAL A 101 -8.02 20.97 -8.64
CA VAL A 101 -8.74 21.99 -7.88
C VAL A 101 -7.87 23.23 -7.71
N SER A 102 -6.59 23.05 -7.41
CA SER A 102 -5.65 24.16 -7.27
C SER A 102 -4.20 23.72 -7.48
N ARG A 103 -3.33 24.69 -7.73
CA ARG A 103 -1.86 24.53 -7.78
C ARG A 103 -1.26 25.56 -6.83
N TYR A 104 -0.24 25.17 -6.09
CA TYR A 104 0.42 26.05 -5.12
C TYR A 104 1.89 25.66 -4.95
N GLY A 105 2.71 26.59 -4.44
CA GLY A 105 4.17 26.45 -4.44
C GLY A 105 4.79 26.76 -5.80
N GLN A 106 6.12 26.69 -5.89
CA GLN A 106 6.92 26.99 -7.08
C GLN A 106 8.08 26.00 -7.22
N GLY A 107 8.53 25.78 -8.46
CA GLY A 107 9.66 24.89 -8.76
C GLY A 107 9.51 23.49 -8.18
N SER A 108 10.55 22.99 -7.51
CA SER A 108 10.57 21.66 -6.88
C SER A 108 9.59 21.51 -5.71
N GLN A 109 9.04 22.61 -5.17
CA GLN A 109 8.05 22.60 -4.09
C GLN A 109 6.61 22.73 -4.61
N ALA A 110 6.42 22.83 -5.93
CA ALA A 110 5.09 22.92 -6.52
C ALA A 110 4.25 21.68 -6.19
N ARG A 111 2.99 21.91 -5.85
CA ARG A 111 2.01 20.88 -5.50
C ARG A 111 0.71 21.13 -6.26
N VAL A 112 -0.01 20.05 -6.52
CA VAL A 112 -1.29 20.07 -7.24
C VAL A 112 -2.35 19.41 -6.35
N ARG A 113 -3.37 20.16 -5.97
CA ARG A 113 -4.53 19.58 -5.29
C ARG A 113 -5.47 19.00 -6.32
N LEU A 114 -5.72 17.71 -6.20
CA LEU A 114 -6.60 16.90 -7.03
C LEU A 114 -7.76 16.40 -6.19
N ARG A 115 -8.97 16.36 -6.75
CA ARG A 115 -10.14 15.81 -6.07
C ARG A 115 -11.08 15.13 -7.06
N GLY A 116 -11.72 14.06 -6.62
CA GLY A 116 -12.66 13.32 -7.44
C GLY A 116 -13.31 12.17 -6.69
N GLN A 117 -14.01 11.33 -7.44
CA GLN A 117 -14.63 10.11 -6.98
C GLN A 117 -13.94 8.95 -7.69
N LEU A 118 -13.43 7.97 -6.94
CA LEU A 118 -12.87 6.74 -7.47
C LEU A 118 -13.73 5.58 -6.94
N GLY A 119 -14.57 5.01 -7.81
CA GLY A 119 -15.58 4.05 -7.42
C GLY A 119 -16.49 4.59 -6.30
N ARG A 120 -16.46 3.93 -5.13
CA ARG A 120 -17.27 4.29 -3.95
C ARG A 120 -16.56 5.25 -2.97
N GLU A 121 -15.37 5.70 -3.30
CA GLU A 121 -14.56 6.58 -2.45
C GLU A 121 -14.47 8.00 -3.02
N ARG A 122 -14.62 8.99 -2.14
CA ARG A 122 -14.20 10.35 -2.46
C ARG A 122 -12.73 10.49 -2.13
N VAL A 123 -11.95 10.99 -3.08
CA VAL A 123 -10.49 11.08 -2.96
C VAL A 123 -10.04 12.52 -3.13
N THR A 124 -9.17 12.96 -2.21
CA THR A 124 -8.46 14.23 -2.29
C THR A 124 -6.97 13.97 -2.15
N VAL A 125 -6.17 14.50 -3.08
CA VAL A 125 -4.71 14.32 -3.10
C VAL A 125 -4.04 15.68 -3.24
N ASP A 126 -3.12 16.00 -2.33
CA ASP A 126 -2.12 17.02 -2.59
C ASP A 126 -0.91 16.33 -3.19
N TRP A 127 -0.85 16.31 -4.52
CA TRP A 127 0.19 15.65 -5.26
C TRP A 127 1.46 16.50 -5.32
N TRP A 128 2.61 15.87 -5.08
CA TRP A 128 3.92 16.51 -5.20
C TRP A 128 4.65 15.93 -6.42
N PRO A 129 4.62 16.60 -7.59
CA PRO A 129 5.13 16.05 -8.85
C PRO A 129 6.62 15.72 -8.80
N ALA A 130 7.44 16.58 -8.17
CA ALA A 130 8.89 16.40 -8.09
C ALA A 130 9.30 15.10 -7.39
N LEU A 131 8.50 14.63 -6.43
CA LEU A 131 8.74 13.37 -5.72
C LEU A 131 7.88 12.21 -6.23
N GLN A 132 6.88 12.49 -7.07
CA GLN A 132 5.83 11.53 -7.45
C GLN A 132 5.25 10.81 -6.21
N LEU A 133 4.87 11.60 -5.22
CA LEU A 133 4.28 11.15 -3.96
C LEU A 133 3.14 12.09 -3.56
N PRO A 134 2.09 11.58 -2.90
CA PRO A 134 1.15 12.45 -2.22
C PRO A 134 1.84 13.07 -1.01
N HIS A 135 1.76 14.39 -0.90
CA HIS A 135 2.04 15.07 0.37
C HIS A 135 0.88 14.83 1.35
N LEU A 136 -0.34 14.84 0.83
CA LEU A 136 -1.56 14.47 1.53
C LEU A 136 -2.39 13.56 0.61
N LEU A 137 -2.92 12.47 1.15
CA LEU A 137 -3.97 11.67 0.53
C LEU A 137 -5.08 11.46 1.54
N VAL A 138 -6.31 11.78 1.17
CA VAL A 138 -7.52 11.51 1.95
C VAL A 138 -8.46 10.68 1.09
N ARG A 139 -8.86 9.52 1.61
CA ARG A 139 -9.87 8.64 1.03
C ARG A 139 -11.04 8.51 1.99
N GLU A 140 -12.22 8.86 1.52
CA GLU A 140 -13.47 8.80 2.29
C GLU A 140 -14.38 7.75 1.64
N ALA A 141 -14.61 6.63 2.32
CA ALA A 141 -15.53 5.62 1.86
C ALA A 141 -16.99 6.04 2.14
N LYS A 142 -17.93 5.58 1.30
CA LYS A 142 -19.38 5.83 1.45
C LYS A 142 -19.94 5.43 2.84
N GLY A 143 -19.27 4.53 3.56
CA GLY A 143 -19.60 4.13 4.93
C GLY A 143 -19.00 5.02 6.03
N GLY A 144 -18.45 6.20 5.73
CA GLY A 144 -17.92 7.15 6.73
C GLY A 144 -16.52 6.84 7.24
N THR A 145 -15.90 5.73 6.80
CA THR A 145 -14.48 5.48 7.08
C THR A 145 -13.62 6.46 6.29
N THR A 146 -12.71 7.15 6.98
CA THR A 146 -11.77 8.08 6.39
C THR A 146 -10.34 7.62 6.67
N VAL A 147 -9.54 7.47 5.63
CA VAL A 147 -8.12 7.19 5.74
C VAL A 147 -7.34 8.39 5.23
N ARG A 148 -6.45 8.91 6.08
CA ARG A 148 -5.60 10.06 5.79
C ARG A 148 -4.13 9.65 5.86
N PHE A 149 -3.38 9.96 4.81
CA PHE A 149 -1.93 9.81 4.74
C PHE A 149 -1.29 11.19 4.65
N GLU A 150 -0.35 11.48 5.54
CA GLU A 150 0.41 12.73 5.51
C GLU A 150 1.90 12.42 5.43
N LEU A 151 2.56 12.91 4.38
CA LEU A 151 3.99 12.71 4.17
C LEU A 151 4.76 13.50 5.23
N LYS A 152 5.48 12.79 6.10
CA LYS A 152 6.30 13.39 7.15
C LYS A 152 7.76 13.54 6.77
N ALA A 153 8.27 12.63 5.95
CA ALA A 153 9.64 12.69 5.44
C ALA A 153 9.78 11.85 4.17
N SER A 154 10.74 12.22 3.33
CA SER A 154 11.15 11.45 2.15
C SER A 154 12.65 11.54 1.95
N ALA A 155 13.26 10.49 1.41
CA ALA A 155 14.68 10.43 1.11
C ALA A 155 14.94 9.58 -0.15
N PRO A 156 16.01 9.82 -0.92
CA PRO A 156 16.36 8.97 -2.06
C PRO A 156 16.57 7.51 -1.67
N THR A 157 17.24 7.29 -0.53
CA THR A 157 17.45 5.99 0.11
C THR A 157 16.89 6.00 1.54
N PRO A 158 16.40 4.88 2.07
CA PRO A 158 15.89 4.81 3.43
C PRO A 158 17.02 5.06 4.44
N PRO A 159 16.87 5.99 5.39
CA PRO A 159 17.82 6.16 6.49
C PRO A 159 17.89 4.92 7.39
N ASP A 160 19.03 4.68 8.03
CA ASP A 160 19.22 3.54 8.96
C ASP A 160 18.26 3.57 10.16
N SER A 161 17.76 4.75 10.53
CA SER A 161 16.75 4.91 11.59
C SER A 161 15.35 4.47 11.19
N TRP A 162 15.12 4.15 9.91
CA TRP A 162 13.83 3.66 9.42
C TRP A 162 13.85 2.12 9.33
N PRO A 163 12.69 1.47 9.53
CA PRO A 163 12.61 0.02 9.42
C PRO A 163 13.00 -0.42 8.00
N GLN A 164 13.95 -1.35 7.94
CA GLN A 164 14.42 -1.92 6.68
C GLN A 164 13.55 -3.13 6.31
N PRO A 165 13.09 -3.23 5.04
CA PRO A 165 12.35 -4.40 4.58
C PRO A 165 13.14 -5.69 4.81
N SER A 166 12.44 -6.77 5.14
CA SER A 166 12.98 -8.13 5.34
C SER A 166 13.94 -8.33 6.53
N VAL A 167 14.49 -7.29 7.16
CA VAL A 167 15.44 -7.44 8.28
C VAL A 167 14.80 -8.07 9.51
N LYS A 168 13.61 -7.59 9.91
CA LYS A 168 12.90 -8.13 11.07
C LYS A 168 12.34 -9.53 10.81
N SER A 169 11.96 -9.81 9.56
CA SER A 169 11.34 -11.07 9.15
C SER A 169 12.33 -12.12 8.62
N ALA A 170 13.63 -11.84 8.62
CA ALA A 170 14.65 -12.74 8.08
C ALA A 170 14.66 -14.14 8.73
N ASN A 171 14.14 -14.26 9.96
CA ASN A 171 14.07 -15.51 10.71
C ASN A 171 12.63 -15.99 10.92
N TYR A 172 11.64 -15.36 10.27
CA TYR A 172 10.26 -15.83 10.34
C TYR A 172 10.10 -17.13 9.57
N LEU A 173 9.06 -17.90 9.90
CA LEU A 173 8.74 -19.06 9.09
C LEU A 173 8.12 -18.58 7.77
N HIS A 174 8.73 -19.02 6.67
CA HIS A 174 8.25 -18.79 5.32
C HIS A 174 7.27 -19.90 4.92
N LEU A 175 6.14 -19.50 4.34
CA LEU A 175 5.09 -20.38 3.85
C LEU A 175 4.89 -20.06 2.36
N ASP A 176 4.99 -21.07 1.50
CA ASP A 176 4.64 -20.92 0.10
C ASP A 176 3.12 -20.85 -0.02
N ALA A 177 2.60 -19.92 -0.83
CA ALA A 177 1.15 -19.76 -0.99
C ALA A 177 0.47 -21.03 -1.55
N ALA A 178 1.19 -21.84 -2.33
CA ALA A 178 0.73 -23.14 -2.82
C ALA A 178 0.39 -24.14 -1.69
N ASP A 179 1.00 -24.03 -0.51
CA ASP A 179 0.78 -24.94 0.62
C ASP A 179 -0.53 -24.66 1.37
N PHE A 180 -1.22 -23.56 1.04
CA PHE A 180 -2.43 -23.14 1.75
C PHE A 180 -3.56 -24.16 1.68
N GLY A 181 -3.63 -24.96 0.61
CA GLY A 181 -4.64 -26.01 0.43
C GLY A 181 -4.66 -27.04 1.57
N ASP A 182 -3.53 -27.28 2.22
CA ASP A 182 -3.39 -28.24 3.31
C ASP A 182 -3.37 -27.56 4.71
N MET A 183 -3.39 -26.22 4.76
CA MET A 183 -3.15 -25.41 5.96
C MET A 183 -4.35 -24.52 6.39
N GLY A 184 -5.57 -24.80 5.95
CA GLY A 184 -6.78 -23.98 6.20
C GLY A 184 -7.17 -23.72 7.68
N TYR A 185 -6.44 -24.30 8.65
CA TYR A 185 -6.56 -24.02 10.08
C TYR A 185 -5.64 -22.90 10.58
N GLU A 186 -4.62 -22.48 9.82
CA GLU A 186 -3.72 -21.40 10.23
C GLU A 186 -4.37 -20.01 10.11
N SER A 187 -4.16 -19.18 11.13
CA SER A 187 -4.67 -17.80 11.18
C SER A 187 -4.16 -16.95 10.02
N VAL A 188 -2.92 -17.20 9.58
CA VAL A 188 -2.24 -16.46 8.51
C VAL A 188 -2.82 -16.77 7.13
N VAL A 189 -3.24 -18.01 6.86
CA VAL A 189 -3.91 -18.38 5.62
C VAL A 189 -5.23 -17.61 5.50
N ARG A 190 -6.06 -17.62 6.55
CA ARG A 190 -7.33 -16.87 6.57
C ARG A 190 -7.13 -15.35 6.49
N LYS A 191 -6.10 -14.81 7.15
CA LYS A 191 -5.74 -13.39 7.06
C LYS A 191 -5.26 -13.01 5.66
N SER A 192 -4.56 -13.91 4.97
CA SER A 192 -4.06 -13.72 3.61
C SER A 192 -5.20 -13.77 2.59
N GLU A 193 -6.06 -14.79 2.67
CA GLU A 193 -7.26 -14.92 1.82
C GLU A 193 -8.25 -13.76 2.03
N ALA A 194 -8.46 -13.30 3.27
CA ALA A 194 -9.29 -12.13 3.55
C ALA A 194 -8.65 -10.81 3.09
N LEU A 195 -7.33 -10.77 2.91
CA LEU A 195 -6.61 -9.63 2.32
C LEU A 195 -6.56 -9.67 0.78
N ASP A 196 -6.88 -10.78 0.12
CA ASP A 196 -6.94 -10.86 -1.34
C ASP A 196 -8.11 -10.05 -1.93
N LEU A 197 -9.17 -9.81 -1.15
CA LEU A 197 -10.20 -8.78 -1.44
C LEU A 197 -9.68 -7.33 -1.34
N ARG A 198 -8.45 -7.14 -0.85
CA ARG A 198 -7.82 -5.86 -0.51
C ARG A 198 -6.43 -5.65 -1.10
N LEU A 199 -6.11 -6.35 -2.19
CA LEU A 199 -5.37 -5.68 -3.26
C LEU A 199 -6.01 -4.33 -3.61
N GLY A 200 -7.30 -4.10 -3.32
CA GLY A 200 -8.05 -2.85 -3.44
C GLY A 200 -7.49 -1.56 -2.79
N TRP A 201 -6.28 -1.54 -2.23
CA TRP A 201 -5.55 -0.27 -2.00
C TRP A 201 -4.57 0.10 -3.14
N ARG A 202 -4.19 -0.87 -3.98
CA ARG A 202 -3.25 -0.75 -5.12
C ARG A 202 -3.69 -1.43 -6.43
N ALA A 203 -4.64 -2.36 -6.41
CA ALA A 203 -5.26 -2.96 -7.57
C ALA A 203 -6.76 -2.72 -7.47
N LEU A 204 -7.19 -1.57 -8.01
CA LEU A 204 -8.57 -1.33 -8.34
C LEU A 204 -8.64 -1.42 -9.87
N HIS A 205 -8.57 -2.64 -10.39
CA HIS A 205 -8.99 -2.88 -11.76
C HIS A 205 -10.45 -3.32 -11.74
N LYS A 206 -11.23 -2.59 -12.53
CA LYS A 206 -12.65 -2.80 -12.71
C LYS A 206 -12.87 -4.25 -13.13
N HIS A 207 -13.77 -4.94 -12.42
CA HIS A 207 -14.54 -5.98 -13.06
C HIS A 207 -15.48 -5.27 -14.04
N ASP A 208 -15.29 -5.50 -15.33
CA ASP A 208 -16.38 -5.39 -16.29
C ASP A 208 -17.40 -6.51 -16.03
#